data_AF-A0A3E0QMC4-F1
#
_entry.id   AF-A0A3E0QMC4-F1
#
_cell.length_a   1.000
_cell.length_b   1.000
_cell.length_c   1.000
_cell.angle_alpha   90.00
_cell.angle_beta   90.00
_cell.angle_gamma   90.00
#
_symmetry.space_group_name_H-M   'P 1'
#
loop_
_entity.id
_entity.type
_entity.pdbx_description
1 polymer ?
#
loop_
_entity_poly.entity_id
_entity_poly.type
_entity_poly.pdbx_seq_one_letter_code
_entity_poly.pdbx_strand_id
1 'polypeptide(L)'
;MANLSGLLSGMKKGQKGIIDSFTDPDLSLKLLEMGCIPGEEVEIVRIAPLGDPIAINVAGYILGLRKSEAGTIRVRMNAGK
;
A
#
# COMPACT_ATOMS: atom_id res chain seq x y z
N MET A 1 -2.94 7.39 -21.49
CA MET A 1 -3.53 6.82 -20.25
C MET A 1 -2.73 7.38 -19.09
N ALA A 2 -3.33 8.20 -18.23
CA ALA A 2 -2.60 8.81 -17.11
C ALA A 2 -2.69 7.87 -15.90
N ASN A 3 -1.55 7.38 -15.42
CA ASN A 3 -1.47 6.68 -14.14
C ASN A 3 -1.39 7.73 -13.03
N LEU A 4 -2.26 7.63 -12.03
CA LEU A 4 -2.26 8.56 -10.90
C LEU A 4 -1.36 7.98 -9.80
N SER A 5 -0.32 8.71 -9.40
CA SER A 5 0.56 8.32 -8.29
C SER A 5 0.04 8.89 -6.96
N GLY A 6 0.22 8.14 -5.88
CA GLY A 6 -0.21 8.52 -4.54
C GLY A 6 0.50 7.74 -3.44
N LEU A 7 0.08 7.96 -2.20
CA LEU A 7 0.53 7.19 -1.04
C LEU A 7 -0.51 6.14 -0.68
N LEU A 8 -0.06 4.97 -0.24
CA LEU A 8 -0.93 3.89 0.21
C LEU A 8 -1.86 4.35 1.36
N SER A 9 -1.36 5.19 2.27
CA SER A 9 -2.14 5.77 3.38
C SER A 9 -3.32 6.66 2.94
N GLY A 10 -3.32 7.13 1.69
CA GLY A 10 -4.39 7.93 1.09
C GLY A 10 -5.44 7.11 0.33
N MET A 11 -5.21 5.80 0.16
CA MET A 11 -6.16 4.92 -0.52
C MET A 11 -7.37 4.61 0.37
N LYS A 12 -8.52 4.40 -0.28
CA LYS A 12 -9.79 4.02 0.36
C LYS A 12 -9.96 2.51 0.38
N LYS A 13 -10.77 2.02 1.32
CA LYS A 13 -11.18 0.60 1.37
C LYS A 13 -11.69 0.13 0.00
N GLY A 14 -11.18 -1.01 -0.46
CA GLY A 14 -11.49 -1.63 -1.75
C GLY A 14 -10.69 -1.08 -2.94
N GLN A 15 -9.86 -0.04 -2.75
CA GLN A 15 -8.97 0.42 -3.82
C GLN A 15 -7.77 -0.49 -3.96
N LYS A 16 -7.38 -0.69 -5.22
CA LYS A 16 -6.21 -1.43 -5.66
C LYS A 16 -5.19 -0.49 -6.30
N GLY A 17 -3.92 -0.80 -6.12
CA GLY A 17 -2.80 -0.09 -6.75
C GLY A 17 -1.61 -1.00 -6.91
N ILE A 18 -0.62 -0.53 -7.65
CA ILE A 18 0.67 -1.21 -7.79
C ILE A 18 1.69 -0.47 -6.95
N ILE A 19 2.43 -1.19 -6.10
CA ILE A 19 3.53 -0.62 -5.32
C ILE A 19 4.58 -0.08 -6.29
N ASP A 20 4.98 1.17 -6.11
CA ASP A 20 5.90 1.87 -6.99
C ASP A 20 7.29 2.01 -6.36
N SER A 21 7.34 2.51 -5.12
CA SER A 21 8.58 2.75 -4.40
C SER A 21 8.33 2.99 -2.91
N PHE A 22 9.40 3.01 -2.12
CA PHE A 22 9.37 3.30 -0.69
C PHE A 22 10.20 4.54 -0.38
N THR A 23 9.81 5.29 0.64
CA THR A 23 10.56 6.47 1.11
C THR A 23 11.25 6.27 2.46
N ASP A 24 10.96 5.17 3.16
CA ASP A 24 11.57 4.79 4.43
C ASP A 24 12.48 3.56 4.23
N PRO A 25 13.81 3.71 4.33
CA PRO A 25 14.75 2.61 4.11
C PRO A 25 14.57 1.44 5.08
N ASP A 26 14.38 1.71 6.38
CA ASP A 26 14.34 0.69 7.43
C ASP A 26 13.06 -0.15 7.32
N LEU A 27 11.93 0.51 7.06
CA LEU A 27 10.67 -0.18 6.83
C LEU A 27 10.70 -0.92 5.48
N SER A 28 11.25 -0.31 4.43
CA SER A 28 11.30 -0.92 3.11
C SER A 28 12.01 -2.27 3.13
N LEU A 29 13.12 -2.40 3.88
CA LEU A 29 13.84 -3.67 3.98
C LEU A 29 12.94 -4.79 4.52
N LYS A 30 12.19 -4.53 5.60
CA LYS A 30 11.25 -5.49 6.19
C LYS A 30 10.12 -5.84 5.23
N LEU A 31 9.57 -4.85 4.52
CA LEU A 31 8.50 -5.07 3.55
C LEU A 31 8.99 -5.94 2.39
N LEU A 32 10.21 -5.68 1.89
CA LEU A 32 10.82 -6.47 0.83
C LEU A 32 11.04 -7.94 1.25
N GLU A 33 11.52 -8.17 2.47
CA GLU A 33 11.69 -9.53 3.04
C GLU A 33 10.37 -10.29 3.14
N MET A 34 9.25 -9.59 3.35
CA MET A 34 7.91 -10.19 3.38
C MET A 34 7.24 -10.29 1.99
N GLY A 35 7.92 -9.92 0.90
CA GLY A 35 7.36 -9.97 -0.46
C GLY A 35 6.45 -8.79 -0.81
N CYS A 36 6.39 -7.74 0.01
CA CYS A 36 5.75 -6.47 -0.32
C CYS A 36 6.76 -5.61 -1.10
N ILE A 37 6.85 -5.85 -2.42
CA ILE A 37 7.89 -5.30 -3.31
C ILE A 37 7.31 -4.39 -4.41
N PRO A 38 8.11 -3.49 -5.01
CA PRO A 38 7.66 -2.71 -6.16
C PRO A 38 7.24 -3.61 -7.31
N GLY A 39 6.10 -3.27 -7.93
CA GLY A 39 5.45 -4.09 -8.96
C GLY A 39 4.30 -4.95 -8.44
N GLU A 40 4.20 -5.18 -7.13
CA GLU A 40 3.11 -5.97 -6.56
C GLU A 40 1.80 -5.20 -6.46
N GLU A 41 0.70 -5.91 -6.71
CA GLU A 41 -0.65 -5.40 -6.44
C GLU A 41 -0.89 -5.36 -4.93
N VAL A 42 -1.44 -4.23 -4.48
CA VAL A 42 -1.86 -4.01 -3.10
C VAL A 42 -3.31 -3.51 -3.06
N GLU A 43 -4.10 -4.05 -2.13
CA GLU A 43 -5.49 -3.66 -1.92
C GLU A 43 -5.73 -3.23 -0.48
N ILE A 44 -6.49 -2.14 -0.25
CA ILE A 44 -6.96 -1.79 1.10
C ILE A 44 -8.15 -2.67 1.49
N VAL A 45 -7.91 -3.65 2.35
CA VAL A 45 -8.95 -4.59 2.83
C VAL A 45 -9.76 -3.98 3.97
N ARG A 46 -9.09 -3.28 4.89
CA ARG A 46 -9.72 -2.68 6.07
C ARG A 46 -9.00 -1.41 6.48
N ILE A 47 -9.77 -0.47 7.02
CA ILE A 47 -9.27 0.70 7.73
C ILE A 47 -9.93 0.65 9.11
N ALA A 48 -9.16 0.79 10.19
CA ALA A 48 -9.72 0.83 11.54
C ALA A 48 -10.72 2.00 11.69
N PRO A 49 -11.68 1.93 12.65
CA PRO A 49 -12.69 2.98 12.81
C PRO A 49 -12.14 4.40 12.99
N LEU A 50 -10.97 4.53 13.62
CA LEU A 50 -10.28 5.81 13.82
C LEU A 50 -9.24 6.14 12.73
N GLY A 51 -9.17 5.33 11.67
CA GLY A 51 -8.28 5.54 10.53
C GLY A 51 -6.89 4.91 10.64
N ASP A 52 -6.51 4.37 11.80
CA ASP A 52 -5.22 3.69 12.06
C ASP A 52 -5.45 2.48 12.98
N PRO A 53 -4.88 1.28 12.69
CA PRO A 53 -4.11 0.91 11.50
C PRO A 53 -4.97 0.65 10.26
N ILE A 54 -4.30 0.44 9.13
CA ILE A 54 -4.89 -0.09 7.90
C ILE A 54 -4.46 -1.55 7.68
N ALA A 55 -5.30 -2.34 7.03
CA ALA A 55 -4.97 -3.69 6.61
C ALA A 55 -4.98 -3.76 5.09
N ILE A 56 -3.90 -4.29 4.52
CA ILE A 56 -3.72 -4.46 3.10
C ILE A 56 -3.64 -5.93 2.72
N ASN A 57 -4.09 -6.27 1.52
CA ASN A 57 -3.76 -7.54 0.89
C ASN A 57 -2.61 -7.30 -0.09
N VAL A 58 -1.53 -8.06 0.06
CA VAL A 58 -0.33 -8.02 -0.80
C VAL A 58 0.30 -9.40 -0.81
N ALA A 59 0.81 -9.84 -1.96
CA ALA A 59 1.48 -11.15 -2.10
C ALA A 59 0.68 -12.34 -1.51
N GLY A 60 -0.65 -12.27 -1.55
CA GLY A 60 -1.56 -13.34 -1.09
C GLY A 60 -1.79 -13.40 0.43
N TYR A 61 -1.32 -12.42 1.20
CA TYR A 61 -1.55 -12.36 2.65
C TYR A 61 -2.03 -10.97 3.10
N ILE A 62 -2.59 -10.91 4.31
CA ILE A 62 -3.05 -9.65 4.91
C ILE A 62 -1.97 -9.08 5.83
N LEU A 63 -1.51 -7.88 5.53
CA LEU A 63 -0.56 -7.14 6.36
C LEU A 63 -1.27 -5.96 7.05
N GLY A 64 -1.08 -5.85 8.37
CA GLY A 64 -1.46 -4.66 9.12
C GLY A 64 -0.33 -3.65 9.12
N LEU A 65 -0.62 -2.40 8.74
CA LEU A 65 0.32 -1.28 8.77
C LEU A 65 -0.28 -0.11 9.54
N ARG A 66 0.55 0.58 10.32
CA ARG A 66 0.17 1.92 10.77
C ARG A 66 0.00 2.83 9.56
N LYS A 67 -0.87 3.82 9.68
CA LYS A 67 -1.10 4.82 8.64
C LYS A 67 0.17 5.63 8.33
N SER A 68 1.03 5.82 9.33
CA SER A 68 2.36 6.43 9.14
C SER A 68 3.27 5.57 8.28
N GLU A 69 3.31 4.26 8.51
CA GLU A 69 4.08 3.28 7.72
C GLU A 69 3.55 3.19 6.30
N ALA A 70 2.23 3.12 6.11
CA ALA A 70 1.61 3.19 4.79
C ALA A 70 1.86 4.55 4.09
N GLY A 71 2.20 5.59 4.83
CA GLY A 71 2.58 6.90 4.28
C GLY A 71 3.95 6.92 3.61
N THR A 72 4.75 5.87 3.77
CA THR A 72 6.08 5.76 3.14
C THR A 72 6.05 4.88 1.88
N ILE A 73 4.88 4.32 1.55
CA ILE A 73 4.68 3.44 0.39
C ILE A 73 4.01 4.24 -0.74
N ARG A 74 4.73 4.44 -1.84
CA ARG A 74 4.20 5.04 -3.06
C ARG A 74 3.51 3.98 -3.91
N VAL A 75 2.36 4.35 -4.48
CA VAL A 75 1.54 3.47 -5.30
C VAL A 75 1.14 4.18 -6.59
N ARG A 76 1.04 3.41 -7.67
CA ARG A 76 0.40 3.82 -8.91
C ARG A 76 -0.99 3.20 -8.98
N MET A 77 -2.00 4.05 -9.08
CA MET A 77 -3.37 3.63 -9.31
C MET A 77 -3.59 3.54 -10.82
N ASN A 78 -4.05 2.38 -11.27
CA ASN A 78 -4.69 2.31 -12.56
C ASN A 78 -6.09 2.87 -12.39
N ALA A 79 -6.43 3.93 -13.13
CA ALA A 79 -7.81 4.34 -13.28
C ALA A 79 -8.54 3.19 -14.00
N GLY A 80 -9.15 2.30 -13.22
CA GLY A 80 -10.00 1.23 -13.73
C GLY A 80 -11.26 1.84 -14.34
N LYS A 81 -11.63 1.31 -15.51
CA LYS A 81 -12.90 1.51 -16.22
C LYS A 81 -14.12 1.55 -15.31
#